data_AF-A0A963G0S1-F1
#
_entry.id   AF-A0A963G0S1-F1
#
_cell.length_a   1.000
_cell.length_b   1.000
_cell.length_c   1.000
_cell.angle_alpha   90.00
_cell.angle_beta   90.00
_cell.angle_gamma   90.00
#
_symmetry.space_group_name_H-M   'P 1'
#
loop_
_entity.id
_entity.type
_entity.pdbx_description
1 polymer ?
#
loop_
_entity_poly.entity_id
_entity_poly.type
_entity_poly.pdbx_seq_one_letter_code
_entity_poly.pdbx_strand_id
1 'polypeptide(L)'
;MTLFGGKKPDTSAKADGNRTPAGPPSELSALDFSGAGDAWALAQCAEKVQVLEGGDALLAVAEEAAMLFAAGQDEEAAQVLEATLDGAVGDEAGEGLWLMLLDLHRLAGDRQRFDQRGATFSARFEKSPPQWEDLSSPRDEAPVDATPTVALNGSLSGQVEVQFGKLVEFARENGSIKIDLGRLRSVDDKGCKLLRNVLRRLAEDRVPVNLLNCPTLAAMLLKQVACGRRERQESWLLLFELLQRSGEFDSFEQYAIDYAITFEESPPSWDPARAP
;
A
#
# COMPACT_ATOMS: atom_id res chain seq x y z
N MET A 1 -58.36 23.94 59.43
CA MET A 1 -59.66 23.78 60.12
C MET A 1 -60.60 23.09 59.15
N THR A 2 -61.29 22.04 59.61
CA THR A 2 -62.47 21.38 58.98
C THR A 2 -62.15 20.46 57.77
N LEU A 3 -62.12 19.12 57.88
CA LEU A 3 -63.11 18.08 58.24
C LEU A 3 -64.08 17.66 57.11
N PHE A 4 -64.37 16.34 57.13
CA PHE A 4 -65.38 15.55 56.40
C PHE A 4 -65.04 15.15 54.96
N GLY A 5 -65.19 13.89 54.51
CA GLY A 5 -65.83 12.72 55.11
C GLY A 5 -66.76 12.06 54.09
N GLY A 6 -66.55 10.77 53.82
CA GLY A 6 -67.64 9.82 53.53
C GLY A 6 -68.18 9.65 52.10
N LYS A 7 -67.83 8.48 51.52
CA LYS A 7 -68.76 7.41 51.06
C LYS A 7 -69.54 7.57 49.72
N LYS A 8 -69.11 6.72 48.73
CA LYS A 8 -69.81 5.88 47.70
C LYS A 8 -71.30 6.11 47.39
N PRO A 9 -71.85 5.54 46.28
CA PRO A 9 -71.31 5.20 44.93
C PRO A 9 -72.23 5.71 43.79
N ASP A 10 -71.82 5.64 42.52
CA ASP A 10 -72.41 4.75 41.49
C ASP A 10 -71.81 4.99 40.09
N THR A 11 -71.91 3.93 39.30
CA THR A 11 -71.49 3.61 37.94
C THR A 11 -71.80 4.62 36.83
N SER A 12 -70.83 4.87 35.93
CA SER A 12 -70.92 4.54 34.48
C SER A 12 -69.75 5.07 33.65
N ALA A 13 -69.18 4.16 32.83
CA ALA A 13 -68.57 4.33 31.51
C ALA A 13 -67.38 5.32 31.31
N LYS A 14 -66.18 4.82 30.98
CA LYS A 14 -65.70 4.59 29.58
C LYS A 14 -64.19 4.28 29.56
N ALA A 15 -63.77 3.64 28.46
CA ALA A 15 -62.41 3.38 27.97
C ALA A 15 -61.73 2.09 28.47
N ASP A 16 -61.95 1.05 27.66
CA ASP A 16 -61.29 -0.24 27.68
C ASP A 16 -59.87 -0.16 27.11
N GLY A 17 -59.08 -1.21 27.39
CA GLY A 17 -57.64 -1.22 27.28
C GLY A 17 -57.06 -1.13 25.87
N ASN A 18 -55.75 -0.85 25.80
CA ASN A 18 -54.91 -1.48 24.79
C ASN A 18 -53.44 -1.48 25.21
N ARG A 19 -52.97 -2.62 25.72
CA ARG A 19 -51.57 -3.03 25.57
C ARG A 19 -51.48 -3.72 24.21
N THR A 20 -50.73 -3.06 23.35
CA THR A 20 -50.17 -3.42 22.05
C THR A 20 -50.32 -4.90 21.62
N PRO A 21 -51.04 -5.20 20.52
CA PRO A 21 -50.92 -6.47 19.81
C PRO A 21 -49.72 -6.45 18.85
N ALA A 22 -48.87 -7.48 18.92
CA ALA A 22 -47.77 -7.72 18.00
C ALA A 22 -48.30 -8.19 16.63
N GLY A 23 -47.88 -7.49 15.57
CA GLY A 23 -48.06 -7.91 14.17
C GLY A 23 -46.98 -8.92 13.72
N PRO A 24 -47.21 -9.59 12.57
CA PRO A 24 -46.61 -10.88 12.23
C PRO A 24 -45.09 -10.80 11.93
N PRO A 25 -44.34 -11.90 12.17
CA PRO A 25 -42.91 -11.95 11.90
C PRO A 25 -42.60 -11.97 10.40
N SER A 26 -41.66 -11.13 10.00
CA SER A 26 -41.12 -11.01 8.65
C SER A 26 -40.34 -12.26 8.21
N GLU A 27 -40.37 -12.53 6.91
CA GLU A 27 -39.94 -13.74 6.21
C GLU A 27 -38.44 -14.05 6.26
N LEU A 28 -37.91 -14.45 7.42
CA LEU A 28 -36.57 -15.04 7.54
C LEU A 28 -36.54 -16.30 8.43
N SER A 29 -37.68 -16.75 8.96
CA SER A 29 -37.79 -17.91 9.84
C SER A 29 -38.22 -19.21 9.14
N ALA A 30 -38.11 -19.28 7.81
CA ALA A 30 -38.54 -20.44 7.02
C ALA A 30 -37.37 -21.11 6.26
N LEU A 31 -36.17 -21.13 6.85
CA LEU A 31 -35.05 -21.93 6.34
C LEU A 31 -34.71 -23.01 7.37
N ASP A 32 -35.26 -24.20 7.12
CA ASP A 32 -34.88 -25.46 7.75
C ASP A 32 -33.58 -25.97 7.11
N PHE A 33 -32.49 -25.95 7.88
CA PHE A 33 -31.20 -26.52 7.47
C PHE A 33 -31.04 -27.98 7.94
N SER A 34 -32.13 -28.73 8.04
CA SER A 34 -32.07 -30.20 8.17
C SER A 34 -31.93 -30.87 6.81
N GLY A 35 -30.82 -30.57 6.14
CA GLY A 35 -30.35 -31.28 4.95
C GLY A 35 -29.08 -32.05 5.29
N ALA A 36 -29.23 -33.15 6.02
CA ALA A 36 -28.15 -34.10 6.24
C ALA A 36 -27.82 -34.81 4.93
N GLY A 37 -26.64 -34.55 4.38
CA GLY A 37 -26.09 -35.24 3.24
C GLY A 37 -25.05 -34.35 2.59
N ASP A 38 -23.83 -34.39 3.13
CA ASP A 38 -22.55 -34.03 2.48
C ASP A 38 -21.43 -33.75 3.50
N ALA A 39 -21.72 -33.78 4.81
CA ALA A 39 -20.70 -33.67 5.86
C ALA A 39 -19.74 -34.87 5.95
N TRP A 40 -20.00 -35.98 5.24
CA TRP A 40 -19.15 -37.18 5.26
C TRP A 40 -18.18 -37.29 4.07
N ALA A 41 -18.33 -36.46 3.03
CA ALA A 41 -17.44 -36.48 1.86
C ALA A 41 -16.08 -35.84 2.17
N LEU A 42 -16.05 -34.75 2.95
CA LEU A 42 -14.79 -34.11 3.35
C LEU A 42 -14.03 -34.90 4.43
N ALA A 43 -14.74 -35.63 5.30
CA ALA A 43 -14.12 -36.46 6.33
C ALA A 43 -13.36 -37.67 5.75
N GLN A 44 -13.82 -38.23 4.62
CA GLN A 44 -13.10 -39.32 3.93
C GLN A 44 -11.86 -38.84 3.16
N CYS A 45 -11.77 -37.54 2.85
CA CYS A 45 -10.56 -36.96 2.26
C CYS A 45 -9.52 -36.54 3.31
N ALA A 46 -9.93 -36.26 4.55
CA ALA A 46 -9.03 -35.93 5.64
C ALA A 46 -8.11 -37.12 6.02
N GLU A 47 -8.56 -38.36 5.84
CA GLU A 47 -7.77 -39.57 6.10
C GLU A 47 -6.71 -39.87 5.02
N LYS A 48 -6.63 -39.05 3.96
CA LYS A 48 -5.55 -39.08 2.95
C LYS A 48 -4.58 -37.90 3.05
N VAL A 49 -4.77 -36.99 4.00
CA VAL A 49 -3.77 -35.97 4.30
C VAL A 49 -2.75 -36.60 5.23
N GLN A 50 -1.76 -37.27 4.64
CA GLN A 50 -0.51 -37.53 5.35
C GLN A 50 0.16 -36.18 5.57
N VAL A 51 0.03 -35.62 6.78
CA VAL A 51 0.92 -34.57 7.24
C VAL A 51 2.27 -35.26 7.46
N LEU A 52 3.08 -35.28 6.41
CA LEU A 52 4.49 -35.63 6.51
C LEU A 52 5.14 -34.59 7.43
N GLU A 53 5.67 -35.03 8.56
CA GLU A 53 6.39 -34.20 9.54
C GLU A 53 7.62 -33.47 8.94
N GLY A 54 7.96 -33.71 7.67
CA GLY A 54 8.97 -32.98 6.88
C GLY A 54 8.48 -31.68 6.20
N GLY A 55 7.18 -31.35 6.25
CA GLY A 55 6.64 -30.14 5.64
C GLY A 55 7.14 -28.83 6.28
N ASP A 56 7.49 -28.86 7.56
CA ASP A 56 7.95 -27.69 8.32
C ASP A 56 9.38 -27.28 7.91
N ALA A 57 10.27 -28.25 7.67
CA ALA A 57 11.65 -27.99 7.26
C ALA A 57 11.74 -27.43 5.83
N LEU A 58 10.96 -27.98 4.89
CA LEU A 58 10.93 -27.49 3.51
C LEU A 58 10.26 -26.13 3.39
N LEU A 59 9.26 -25.85 4.25
CA LEU A 59 8.67 -24.52 4.35
C LEU A 59 9.68 -23.51 4.91
N ALA A 60 10.44 -23.86 5.95
CA ALA A 60 11.49 -23.00 6.49
C ALA A 60 12.56 -22.66 5.43
N VAL A 61 12.94 -23.63 4.58
CA VAL A 61 13.86 -23.38 3.45
C VAL A 61 13.26 -22.41 2.44
N ALA A 62 11.98 -22.56 2.10
CA ALA A 62 11.29 -21.63 1.20
C ALA A 62 11.24 -20.21 1.80
N GLU A 63 10.94 -20.08 3.09
CA GLU A 63 10.94 -18.80 3.80
C GLU A 63 12.34 -18.17 3.85
N GLU A 64 13.37 -18.95 4.15
CA GLU A 64 14.76 -18.50 4.15
C GLU A 64 15.19 -17.99 2.78
N ALA A 65 14.93 -18.76 1.72
CA ALA A 65 15.23 -18.35 0.35
C ALA A 65 14.45 -17.08 -0.06
N ALA A 66 13.18 -16.95 0.36
CA ALA A 66 12.37 -15.76 0.10
C ALA A 66 12.92 -14.53 0.85
N MET A 67 13.37 -14.69 2.10
CA MET A 67 14.00 -13.63 2.88
C MET A 67 15.33 -13.17 2.26
N LEU A 68 16.19 -14.10 1.83
CA LEU A 68 17.44 -13.79 1.15
C LEU A 68 17.20 -13.05 -0.17
N PHE A 69 16.25 -13.52 -0.97
CA PHE A 69 15.85 -12.86 -2.21
C PHE A 69 15.27 -11.45 -1.97
N ALA A 70 14.49 -11.25 -0.90
CA ALA A 70 13.97 -9.95 -0.53
C ALA A 70 15.09 -8.98 -0.07
N ALA A 71 16.17 -9.51 0.50
CA ALA A 71 17.36 -8.77 0.86
C ALA A 71 18.31 -8.48 -0.33
N GLY A 72 18.00 -9.00 -1.53
CA GLY A 72 18.85 -8.88 -2.73
C GLY A 72 20.03 -9.86 -2.77
N GLN A 73 20.02 -10.87 -1.90
CA GLN A 73 21.04 -11.92 -1.82
C GLN A 73 20.62 -13.11 -2.70
N ASP A 74 20.55 -12.86 -4.01
CA ASP A 74 19.94 -13.78 -4.98
C ASP A 74 20.79 -15.06 -5.16
N GLU A 75 22.12 -14.95 -5.08
CA GLU A 75 23.02 -16.10 -5.16
C GLU A 75 22.93 -16.97 -3.90
N GLU A 76 22.84 -16.36 -2.72
CA GLU A 76 22.66 -17.07 -1.46
C GLU A 76 21.30 -17.77 -1.39
N ALA A 77 20.23 -17.11 -1.86
CA ALA A 77 18.91 -17.72 -1.98
C ALA A 77 18.94 -18.95 -2.89
N ALA A 78 19.66 -18.88 -4.01
CA ALA A 78 19.82 -20.01 -4.93
C ALA A 78 20.59 -21.15 -4.27
N GLN A 79 21.69 -20.85 -3.57
CA GLN A 79 22.50 -21.86 -2.88
C GLN A 79 21.71 -22.61 -1.79
N VAL A 80 20.86 -21.92 -1.03
CA VAL A 80 20.02 -22.56 0.01
C VAL A 80 19.02 -23.54 -0.62
N LEU A 81 18.37 -23.13 -1.72
CA LEU A 81 17.45 -24.00 -2.46
C LEU A 81 18.19 -25.18 -3.09
N GLU A 82 19.31 -24.93 -3.77
CA GLU A 82 20.12 -25.97 -4.40
C GLU A 82 20.66 -27.00 -3.40
N ALA A 83 21.20 -26.55 -2.27
CA ALA A 83 21.71 -27.44 -1.22
C ALA A 83 20.59 -28.32 -0.64
N THR A 84 19.37 -27.77 -0.52
CA THR A 84 18.22 -28.53 -0.04
C THR A 84 17.76 -29.56 -1.07
N LEU A 85 17.70 -29.18 -2.36
CA LEU A 85 17.28 -30.06 -3.46
C LEU A 85 18.29 -31.16 -3.78
N ASP A 86 19.59 -30.90 -3.58
CA ASP A 86 20.66 -31.88 -3.78
C ASP A 86 20.91 -32.72 -2.50
N GLY A 87 20.30 -32.35 -1.37
CA GLY A 87 20.46 -32.98 -0.06
C GLY A 87 19.53 -34.17 0.18
N ALA A 88 19.65 -34.77 1.38
CA ALA A 88 18.89 -35.98 1.75
C ALA A 88 17.37 -35.79 1.81
N VAL A 89 16.90 -34.55 1.99
CA VAL A 89 15.47 -34.18 2.02
C VAL A 89 15.00 -33.68 0.65
N GLY A 90 15.90 -33.57 -0.34
CA GLY A 90 15.58 -33.17 -1.71
C GLY A 90 14.59 -34.13 -2.39
N ASP A 91 14.58 -35.40 -1.96
CA ASP A 91 13.60 -36.38 -2.42
C ASP A 91 12.18 -36.15 -1.89
N GLU A 92 12.03 -35.43 -0.78
CA GLU A 92 10.74 -35.00 -0.23
C GLU A 92 10.34 -33.59 -0.71
N ALA A 93 11.27 -32.87 -1.35
CA ALA A 93 11.01 -31.54 -1.89
C ALA A 93 9.92 -31.60 -2.98
N GLY A 94 8.82 -30.90 -2.69
CA GLY A 94 7.71 -30.76 -3.61
C GLY A 94 8.04 -29.91 -4.83
N GLU A 95 7.17 -29.97 -5.84
CA GLU A 95 7.27 -29.20 -7.09
C GLU A 95 7.48 -27.69 -6.85
N GLY A 96 6.90 -27.14 -5.78
CA GLY A 96 7.00 -25.70 -5.46
C GLY A 96 8.43 -25.20 -5.22
N LEU A 97 9.27 -25.98 -4.52
CA LEU A 97 10.65 -25.57 -4.21
C LEU A 97 11.53 -25.57 -5.48
N TRP A 98 11.26 -26.51 -6.38
CA TRP A 98 11.88 -26.56 -7.70
C TRP A 98 11.48 -25.38 -8.59
N LEU A 99 10.19 -25.04 -8.61
CA LEU A 99 9.71 -23.89 -9.37
C LEU A 99 10.29 -22.58 -8.82
N MET A 100 10.41 -22.47 -7.49
CA MET A 100 11.05 -21.32 -6.84
C MET A 100 12.52 -21.13 -7.28
N LEU A 101 13.31 -22.21 -7.33
CA LEU A 101 14.68 -22.15 -7.84
C LEU A 101 14.74 -21.78 -9.33
N LEU A 102 13.85 -22.33 -10.14
CA LEU A 102 13.78 -22.03 -11.58
C LEU A 102 13.39 -20.56 -11.84
N ASP A 103 12.46 -20.01 -11.05
CA ASP A 103 12.10 -18.60 -11.12
C ASP A 103 13.25 -17.69 -10.69
N LEU A 104 14.01 -18.08 -9.66
CA LEU A 104 15.19 -17.35 -9.21
C LEU A 104 16.26 -17.26 -10.32
N HIS A 105 16.51 -18.34 -11.07
CA HIS A 105 17.44 -18.29 -12.20
C HIS A 105 16.98 -17.38 -13.34
N ARG A 106 15.67 -17.27 -13.58
CA ARG A 106 15.11 -16.32 -14.57
C ARG A 106 15.27 -14.89 -14.14
N LEU A 107 15.06 -14.62 -12.85
CA LEU A 107 15.24 -13.30 -12.24
C LEU A 107 16.73 -12.91 -12.21
N ALA A 108 17.63 -13.88 -12.06
CA ALA A 108 19.09 -13.67 -12.13
C ALA A 108 19.63 -13.63 -13.58
N GLY A 109 18.84 -13.97 -14.59
CA GLY A 109 19.28 -14.04 -15.99
C GLY A 109 20.23 -15.22 -16.29
N ASP A 110 20.35 -16.20 -15.39
CA ASP A 110 21.23 -17.35 -15.56
C ASP A 110 20.57 -18.48 -16.35
N ARG A 111 20.58 -18.33 -17.68
CA ARG A 111 20.06 -19.33 -18.64
C ARG A 111 20.70 -20.70 -18.44
N GLN A 112 22.00 -20.75 -18.15
CA GLN A 112 22.75 -22.00 -18.09
C GLN A 112 22.34 -22.82 -16.87
N ARG A 113 22.28 -22.22 -15.67
CA ARG A 113 21.80 -22.90 -14.47
C ARG A 113 20.33 -23.29 -14.59
N PHE A 114 19.50 -22.43 -15.19
CA PHE A 114 18.10 -22.75 -15.48
C PHE A 114 17.96 -24.03 -16.32
N ASP A 115 18.70 -24.15 -17.43
CA ASP A 115 18.61 -25.32 -18.30
C ASP A 115 19.09 -26.61 -17.61
N GLN A 116 20.14 -26.52 -16.80
CA GLN A 116 20.65 -27.64 -16.01
C GLN A 116 19.62 -28.11 -14.98
N ARG A 117 19.08 -27.20 -14.17
CA ARG A 117 18.08 -27.53 -13.15
C ARG A 117 16.74 -27.94 -13.77
N GLY A 118 16.37 -27.37 -14.91
CA GLY A 118 15.18 -27.73 -15.68
C GLY A 118 15.21 -29.16 -16.22
N ALA A 119 16.38 -29.65 -16.64
CA ALA A 119 16.55 -31.05 -17.06
C ALA A 119 16.31 -32.02 -15.88
N THR A 120 16.86 -31.71 -14.70
CA THR A 120 16.64 -32.51 -13.48
C THR A 120 15.17 -32.48 -13.05
N PHE A 121 14.52 -31.32 -13.13
CA PHE A 121 13.09 -31.18 -12.87
C PHE A 121 12.26 -32.09 -13.78
N SER A 122 12.52 -32.09 -15.10
CA SER A 122 11.81 -32.99 -16.03
C SER A 122 12.02 -34.46 -15.76
N ALA A 123 13.25 -34.86 -15.45
CA ALA A 123 13.55 -36.25 -15.10
C ALA A 123 12.80 -36.70 -13.83
N ARG A 124 12.58 -35.78 -12.89
CA ARG A 124 11.97 -36.05 -11.59
C ARG A 124 10.44 -36.04 -11.62
N PHE A 125 9.84 -35.05 -12.26
CA PHE A 125 8.38 -34.84 -12.24
C PHE A 125 7.67 -35.28 -13.52
N GLU A 126 8.42 -35.77 -14.52
CA GLU A 126 7.90 -36.10 -15.87
C GLU A 126 7.11 -34.96 -16.53
N LYS A 127 7.44 -33.72 -16.13
CA LYS A 127 6.83 -32.48 -16.62
C LYS A 127 7.88 -31.62 -17.29
N SER A 128 7.49 -30.89 -18.32
CA SER A 128 8.35 -29.84 -18.88
C SER A 128 8.56 -28.74 -17.82
N PRO A 129 9.79 -28.23 -17.62
CA PRO A 129 9.97 -27.02 -16.86
C PRO A 129 9.21 -25.87 -17.53
N PRO A 130 8.89 -24.81 -16.79
CA PRO A 130 8.29 -23.62 -17.38
C PRO A 130 9.23 -23.05 -18.48
N GLN A 131 8.70 -22.31 -19.45
CA GLN A 131 9.50 -21.78 -20.56
C GLN A 131 10.46 -20.70 -20.10
N TRP A 132 11.68 -20.69 -20.61
CA TRP A 132 12.61 -19.62 -20.29
C TRP A 132 12.15 -18.27 -20.81
N GLU A 133 12.08 -17.34 -19.88
CA GLU A 133 11.88 -15.92 -20.09
C GLU A 133 12.94 -15.22 -19.25
N ASP A 134 13.67 -14.29 -19.87
CA ASP A 134 14.63 -13.49 -19.14
C ASP A 134 13.87 -12.43 -18.34
N LEU A 135 13.78 -12.65 -17.03
CA LEU A 135 13.14 -11.74 -16.08
C LEU A 135 14.17 -10.91 -15.32
N SER A 136 15.45 -10.97 -15.73
CA SER A 136 16.48 -10.09 -15.20
C SER A 136 16.20 -8.67 -15.68
N SER A 137 15.38 -7.98 -14.89
CA SER A 137 15.42 -6.53 -14.90
C SER A 137 16.78 -6.14 -14.30
N PRO A 138 17.43 -5.05 -14.73
CA PRO A 138 18.36 -4.38 -13.84
C PRO A 138 17.52 -4.01 -12.62
N ARG A 139 17.55 -4.89 -11.62
CA ARG A 139 17.22 -4.53 -10.25
C ARG A 139 18.27 -3.46 -10.01
N ASP A 140 17.86 -2.20 -10.05
CA ASP A 140 18.72 -1.12 -9.57
C ASP A 140 19.23 -1.68 -8.25
N GLU A 141 20.50 -2.08 -8.22
CA GLU A 141 21.25 -2.27 -7.00
C GLU A 141 21.07 -0.92 -6.35
N ALA A 142 20.03 -0.77 -5.53
CA ALA A 142 19.86 0.41 -4.72
C ALA A 142 21.17 0.42 -3.94
N PRO A 143 22.08 1.36 -4.23
CA PRO A 143 23.30 1.42 -3.46
C PRO A 143 22.79 1.55 -2.03
N VAL A 144 23.42 0.84 -1.11
CA VAL A 144 23.21 1.05 0.33
C VAL A 144 23.77 2.43 0.75
N ASP A 145 23.74 3.41 -0.15
CA ASP A 145 23.78 4.82 0.13
C ASP A 145 22.36 5.18 0.60
N ALA A 146 22.13 4.95 1.89
CA ALA A 146 20.85 5.21 2.52
C ALA A 146 20.53 6.71 2.38
N THR A 147 19.86 7.09 1.28
CA THR A 147 19.44 8.48 1.05
C THR A 147 18.72 8.95 2.31
N PRO A 148 19.27 9.96 3.01
CA PRO A 148 18.76 10.32 4.31
C PRO A 148 17.32 10.77 4.19
N THR A 149 16.48 10.30 5.12
CA THR A 149 15.05 10.61 5.13
C THR A 149 14.73 11.60 6.24
N VAL A 150 14.11 12.73 5.89
CA VAL A 150 13.66 13.74 6.83
C VAL A 150 12.14 13.84 6.79
N ALA A 151 11.49 13.61 7.93
CA ALA A 151 10.04 13.74 8.06
C ALA A 151 9.63 15.16 8.46
N LEU A 152 8.76 15.79 7.67
CA LEU A 152 8.12 17.06 8.02
C LEU A 152 6.89 16.78 8.90
N ASN A 153 6.88 17.38 10.09
CA ASN A 153 5.87 17.12 11.10
C ASN A 153 5.04 18.37 11.40
N GLY A 154 3.74 18.18 11.66
CA GLY A 154 2.88 19.26 12.17
C GLY A 154 2.39 20.20 11.08
N SER A 155 2.74 21.49 11.14
CA SER A 155 2.21 22.51 10.24
C SER A 155 3.27 23.06 9.30
N LEU A 156 3.01 22.96 7.99
CA LEU A 156 3.78 23.65 6.97
C LEU A 156 3.31 25.12 6.88
N SER A 157 3.97 26.00 7.64
CA SER A 157 3.62 27.42 7.77
C SER A 157 4.86 28.31 7.67
N GLY A 158 4.69 29.63 7.63
CA GLY A 158 5.81 30.59 7.61
C GLY A 158 6.85 30.43 8.74
N GLN A 159 6.53 29.71 9.82
CA GLN A 159 7.44 29.47 10.95
C GLN A 159 8.56 28.46 10.65
N VAL A 160 8.48 27.72 9.54
CA VAL A 160 9.44 26.65 9.20
C VAL A 160 10.66 27.15 8.41
N GLU A 161 10.75 28.45 8.13
CA GLU A 161 11.79 29.05 7.26
C GLU A 161 13.22 28.69 7.72
N VAL A 162 13.50 28.83 9.03
CA VAL A 162 14.82 28.51 9.60
C VAL A 162 15.14 27.01 9.50
N GLN A 163 14.13 26.15 9.67
CA GLN A 163 14.29 24.68 9.58
C GLN A 163 14.59 24.26 8.14
N PHE A 164 13.96 24.93 7.17
CA PHE A 164 14.20 24.71 5.75
C PHE A 164 15.58 25.14 5.28
N GLY A 165 16.15 26.20 5.87
CA GLY A 165 17.57 26.53 5.66
C GLY A 165 18.50 25.37 6.02
N LYS A 166 18.31 24.78 7.20
CA LYS A 166 19.08 23.61 7.66
C LYS A 166 18.84 22.36 6.80
N LEU A 167 17.61 22.18 6.33
CA LEU A 167 17.27 21.06 5.44
C LEU A 167 18.04 21.15 4.12
N VAL A 168 18.17 22.34 3.55
CA VAL A 168 18.94 22.57 2.31
C VAL A 168 20.42 22.28 2.52
N GLU A 169 21.02 22.79 3.61
CA GLU A 169 22.42 22.50 3.96
C GLU A 169 22.65 21.00 4.12
N PHE A 170 21.80 20.33 4.90
CA PHE A 170 21.87 18.89 5.11
C PHE A 170 21.73 18.08 3.82
N ALA A 171 20.81 18.45 2.94
CA ALA A 171 20.63 17.77 1.64
C ALA A 171 21.86 17.93 0.75
N ARG A 172 22.50 19.10 0.75
CA ARG A 172 23.74 19.35 -0.01
C ARG A 172 24.91 18.53 0.52
N GLU A 173 25.05 18.42 1.83
CA GLU A 173 26.11 17.63 2.48
C GLU A 173 26.01 16.13 2.15
N ASN A 174 24.78 15.60 2.08
CA ASN A 174 24.54 14.17 1.81
C ASN A 174 24.36 13.84 0.32
N GLY A 175 24.38 14.85 -0.56
CA GLY A 175 24.26 14.67 -2.01
C GLY A 175 22.89 14.24 -2.53
N SER A 176 21.98 13.75 -1.68
CA SER A 176 20.57 13.44 -2.01
C SER A 176 19.71 13.43 -0.74
N ILE A 177 18.37 13.54 -0.88
CA ILE A 177 17.46 13.51 0.29
C ILE A 177 16.07 12.94 -0.04
N LYS A 178 15.49 12.22 0.92
CA LYS A 178 14.07 11.84 0.94
C LYS A 178 13.34 12.74 1.94
N ILE A 179 12.22 13.33 1.53
CA ILE A 179 11.38 14.19 2.41
C ILE A 179 10.03 13.52 2.59
N ASP A 180 9.71 13.11 3.81
CA ASP A 180 8.43 12.49 4.16
C ASP A 180 7.40 13.54 4.59
N LEU A 181 6.28 13.60 3.88
CA LEU A 181 5.17 14.54 4.09
C LEU A 181 4.01 13.93 4.89
N GLY A 182 4.07 12.65 5.26
CA GLY A 182 2.95 11.90 5.83
C GLY A 182 2.52 12.34 7.25
N ARG A 183 3.38 13.09 7.94
CA ARG A 183 3.13 13.60 9.31
C ARG A 183 2.69 15.06 9.34
N LEU A 184 2.46 15.66 8.18
CA LEU A 184 1.84 16.98 8.08
C LEU A 184 0.35 16.92 8.45
N ARG A 185 -0.12 17.95 9.14
CA ARG A 185 -1.49 18.09 9.68
C ARG A 185 -2.18 19.35 9.17
N SER A 186 -1.40 20.39 8.87
CA SER A 186 -1.89 21.63 8.28
C SER A 186 -0.86 22.25 7.35
N VAL A 187 -1.34 23.07 6.41
CA VAL A 187 -0.52 23.83 5.47
C VAL A 187 -1.14 25.20 5.23
N ASP A 188 -0.31 26.24 5.15
CA ASP A 188 -0.70 27.58 4.69
C ASP A 188 0.03 27.98 3.41
N ASP A 189 -0.42 29.07 2.78
CA ASP A 189 0.11 29.54 1.50
C ASP A 189 1.60 29.95 1.59
N LYS A 190 2.03 30.50 2.75
CA LYS A 190 3.44 30.86 2.98
C LYS A 190 4.32 29.62 3.08
N GLY A 191 3.87 28.59 3.79
CA GLY A 191 4.52 27.30 3.91
C GLY A 191 4.64 26.60 2.56
N CYS A 192 3.61 26.69 1.71
CA CYS A 192 3.67 26.19 0.33
C CYS A 192 4.81 26.87 -0.45
N LYS A 193 4.87 28.19 -0.41
CA LYS A 193 5.92 28.98 -1.05
C LYS A 193 7.32 28.60 -0.56
N LEU A 194 7.48 28.44 0.75
CA LEU A 194 8.76 28.05 1.36
C LEU A 194 9.21 26.67 0.86
N LEU A 195 8.30 25.68 0.83
CA LEU A 195 8.64 24.33 0.36
C LEU A 195 9.03 24.34 -1.12
N ARG A 196 8.25 25.01 -1.97
CA ARG A 196 8.57 25.17 -3.40
C ARG A 196 9.94 25.81 -3.62
N ASN A 197 10.27 26.83 -2.82
CA ASN A 197 11.58 27.49 -2.91
C ASN A 197 12.72 26.55 -2.50
N VAL A 198 12.53 25.70 -1.48
CA VAL A 198 13.50 24.66 -1.11
C VAL A 198 13.70 23.66 -2.24
N LEU A 199 12.62 23.12 -2.81
CA LEU A 199 12.68 22.16 -3.91
C LEU A 199 13.37 22.74 -5.14
N ARG A 200 13.08 24.00 -5.48
CA ARG A 200 13.73 24.71 -6.58
C ARG A 200 15.23 24.88 -6.33
N ARG A 201 15.63 25.34 -5.14
CA ARG A 201 17.05 25.52 -4.78
C ARG A 201 17.82 24.20 -4.86
N LEU A 202 17.28 23.12 -4.30
CA LEU A 202 17.91 21.80 -4.37
C LEU A 202 18.04 21.29 -5.81
N ALA A 203 17.03 21.54 -6.66
CA ALA A 203 17.12 21.21 -8.08
C ALA A 203 18.19 22.05 -8.82
N GLU A 204 18.30 23.34 -8.54
CA GLU A 204 19.35 24.23 -9.07
C GLU A 204 20.75 23.75 -8.66
N ASP A 205 20.89 23.26 -7.43
CA ASP A 205 22.13 22.67 -6.91
C ASP A 205 22.38 21.24 -7.39
N ARG A 206 21.49 20.66 -8.21
CA ARG A 206 21.52 19.27 -8.69
C ARG A 206 21.53 18.21 -7.57
N VAL A 207 20.93 18.53 -6.43
CA VAL A 207 20.71 17.58 -5.33
C VAL A 207 19.39 16.83 -5.58
N PRO A 208 19.41 15.50 -5.80
CA PRO A 208 18.19 14.73 -5.99
C PRO A 208 17.30 14.76 -4.74
N VAL A 209 16.01 15.05 -4.94
CA VAL A 209 14.99 15.08 -3.89
C VAL A 209 13.86 14.13 -4.24
N ASN A 210 13.62 13.16 -3.37
CA ASN A 210 12.46 12.28 -3.44
C ASN A 210 11.44 12.68 -2.37
N LEU A 211 10.19 12.94 -2.80
CA LEU A 211 9.10 13.28 -1.90
C LEU A 211 8.27 12.03 -1.59
N LEU A 212 8.15 11.69 -0.32
CA LEU A 212 7.33 10.57 0.14
C LEU A 212 5.97 11.08 0.63
N ASN A 213 4.94 10.28 0.46
CA ASN A 213 3.57 10.59 0.91
C ASN A 213 2.98 11.87 0.29
N CYS A 214 3.32 12.19 -0.96
CA CYS A 214 2.74 13.31 -1.74
C CYS A 214 1.20 13.36 -1.73
N PRO A 215 0.46 12.23 -1.89
CA PRO A 215 -1.00 12.26 -1.89
C PRO A 215 -1.61 12.83 -0.61
N THR A 216 -0.95 12.65 0.54
CA THR A 216 -1.39 13.22 1.82
C THR A 216 -1.41 14.75 1.79
N LEU A 217 -0.33 15.36 1.30
CA LEU A 217 -0.26 16.82 1.20
C LEU A 217 -1.15 17.35 0.07
N ALA A 218 -1.23 16.66 -1.07
CA ALA A 218 -2.13 17.03 -2.16
C ALA A 218 -3.58 17.07 -1.69
N ALA A 219 -4.06 16.05 -0.97
CA ALA A 219 -5.41 16.01 -0.42
C ALA A 219 -5.69 17.15 0.59
N MET A 220 -4.68 17.63 1.31
CA MET A 220 -4.82 18.80 2.18
C MET A 220 -4.94 20.10 1.38
N LEU A 221 -4.14 20.26 0.32
CA LEU A 221 -4.18 21.44 -0.55
C LEU A 221 -5.50 21.52 -1.33
N LEU A 222 -6.02 20.38 -1.80
CA LEU A 222 -7.30 20.29 -2.50
C LEU A 222 -8.49 20.83 -1.69
N LYS A 223 -8.43 20.72 -0.36
CA LYS A 223 -9.46 21.28 0.53
C LYS A 223 -9.37 22.80 0.70
N GLN A 224 -8.26 23.41 0.26
CA GLN A 224 -7.96 24.82 0.44
C GLN A 224 -8.08 25.64 -0.85
N VAL A 225 -7.93 24.99 -1.99
CA VAL A 225 -8.07 25.60 -3.31
C VAL A 225 -9.52 25.58 -3.77
N ALA A 226 -9.98 26.65 -4.43
CA ALA A 226 -11.34 26.76 -4.92
C ALA A 226 -11.38 27.57 -6.21
N CYS A 227 -12.03 27.03 -7.24
CA CYS A 227 -12.22 27.69 -8.53
C CYS A 227 -12.96 29.04 -8.34
N GLY A 228 -12.51 30.08 -9.06
CA GLY A 228 -13.09 31.43 -9.03
C GLY A 228 -12.69 32.28 -7.81
N ARG A 229 -11.87 31.76 -6.88
CA ARG A 229 -11.31 32.53 -5.77
C ARG A 229 -9.82 32.75 -5.98
N ARG A 230 -9.44 33.99 -6.32
CA ARG A 230 -8.04 34.38 -6.57
C ARG A 230 -7.24 34.53 -5.27
N GLU A 231 -7.14 33.44 -4.52
CA GLU A 231 -6.40 33.31 -3.27
C GLU A 231 -5.50 32.07 -3.30
N ARG A 232 -4.51 32.02 -2.40
CA ARG A 232 -3.67 30.84 -2.16
C ARG A 232 -2.95 30.32 -3.41
N GLN A 233 -2.44 31.22 -4.24
CA GLN A 233 -1.78 30.86 -5.49
C GLN A 233 -0.60 29.91 -5.27
N GLU A 234 0.11 30.00 -4.14
CA GLU A 234 1.25 29.13 -3.84
C GLU A 234 0.78 27.72 -3.46
N SER A 235 -0.39 27.58 -2.82
CA SER A 235 -1.03 26.27 -2.61
C SER A 235 -1.40 25.59 -3.92
N TRP A 236 -1.96 26.34 -4.90
CA TRP A 236 -2.23 25.81 -6.24
C TRP A 236 -0.95 25.33 -6.94
N LEU A 237 0.09 26.16 -6.92
CA LEU A 237 1.34 25.84 -7.60
C LEU A 237 2.09 24.67 -6.94
N LEU A 238 1.99 24.51 -5.62
CA LEU A 238 2.53 23.34 -4.93
C LEU A 238 1.73 22.08 -5.27
N LEU A 239 0.39 22.18 -5.36
CA LEU A 239 -0.45 21.06 -5.78
C LEU A 239 -0.03 20.53 -7.15
N PHE A 240 0.18 21.40 -8.13
CA PHE A 240 0.67 21.00 -9.45
C PHE A 240 2.03 20.29 -9.40
N GLU A 241 2.97 20.79 -8.60
CA GLU A 241 4.28 20.14 -8.43
C GLU A 241 4.15 18.75 -7.80
N LEU A 242 3.21 18.55 -6.87
CA LEU A 242 2.94 17.24 -6.27
C LEU A 242 2.28 16.27 -7.26
N LEU A 243 1.28 16.74 -8.02
CA LEU A 243 0.60 15.90 -9.03
C LEU A 243 1.56 15.43 -10.12
N GLN A 244 2.46 16.31 -10.57
CA GLN A 244 3.53 15.97 -11.50
C GLN A 244 4.42 14.85 -10.95
N ARG A 245 4.92 15.02 -9.72
CA ARG A 245 5.80 14.03 -9.05
C ARG A 245 5.10 12.73 -8.70
N SER A 246 3.77 12.71 -8.66
CA SER A 246 2.97 11.51 -8.45
C SER A 246 2.49 10.86 -9.75
N GLY A 247 2.76 11.46 -10.92
CA GLY A 247 2.30 10.94 -12.20
C GLY A 247 0.78 11.08 -12.44
N GLU A 248 0.08 11.91 -11.65
CA GLU A 248 -1.37 12.07 -11.66
C GLU A 248 -1.82 13.07 -12.75
N PHE A 249 -1.64 12.70 -14.02
CA PHE A 249 -1.89 13.57 -15.18
C PHE A 249 -3.36 14.01 -15.30
N ASP A 250 -4.33 13.10 -15.13
CA ASP A 250 -5.75 13.43 -15.27
C ASP A 250 -6.20 14.46 -14.23
N SER A 251 -5.76 14.30 -12.99
CA SER A 251 -6.01 15.27 -11.91
C SER A 251 -5.34 16.61 -12.23
N PHE A 252 -4.12 16.58 -12.75
CA PHE A 252 -3.39 17.78 -13.13
C PHE A 252 -4.16 18.60 -14.18
N GLU A 253 -4.61 17.98 -15.27
CA GLU A 253 -5.35 18.63 -16.35
C GLU A 253 -6.67 19.22 -15.84
N GLN A 254 -7.39 18.48 -14.99
CA GLN A 254 -8.64 18.97 -14.40
C GLN A 254 -8.42 20.26 -13.58
N TYR A 255 -7.41 20.28 -12.71
CA TYR A 255 -7.12 21.46 -11.88
C TYR A 255 -6.44 22.58 -12.65
N ALA A 256 -5.73 22.27 -13.74
CA ALA A 256 -5.14 23.25 -14.64
C ALA A 256 -6.20 24.16 -15.26
N ILE A 257 -7.36 23.61 -15.64
CA ILE A 257 -8.51 24.37 -16.14
C ILE A 257 -9.04 25.33 -15.05
N ASP A 258 -9.27 24.81 -13.84
CA ASP A 258 -9.75 25.62 -12.71
C ASP A 258 -8.78 26.75 -12.35
N TYR A 259 -7.48 26.48 -12.40
CA TYR A 259 -6.44 27.47 -12.18
C TYR A 259 -6.47 28.57 -13.24
N ALA A 260 -6.56 28.20 -14.52
CA ALA A 260 -6.61 29.16 -15.62
C ALA A 260 -7.85 30.06 -15.53
N ILE A 261 -9.01 29.51 -15.13
CA ILE A 261 -10.22 30.29 -14.88
C ILE A 261 -10.01 31.25 -13.69
N THR A 262 -9.36 30.78 -12.63
CA THR A 262 -9.23 31.54 -11.37
C THR A 262 -8.19 32.65 -11.44
N PHE A 263 -7.07 32.42 -12.11
CA PHE A 263 -5.94 33.34 -12.18
C PHE A 263 -5.76 34.02 -13.53
N GLU A 264 -6.53 33.63 -14.56
CA GLU A 264 -6.36 34.13 -15.94
C GLU A 264 -4.91 33.97 -16.44
N GLU A 265 -4.22 32.98 -15.89
CA GLU A 265 -2.82 32.66 -16.13
C GLU A 265 -2.74 31.20 -16.56
N SER A 266 -1.84 30.88 -17.49
CA SER A 266 -1.57 29.49 -17.83
C SER A 266 -0.97 28.77 -16.62
N PRO A 267 -1.46 27.57 -16.27
CA PRO A 267 -0.82 26.75 -15.24
C PRO A 267 0.60 26.35 -15.69
N PRO A 268 1.44 25.85 -14.78
CA PRO A 268 2.68 25.19 -15.16
C PRO A 268 2.42 24.11 -16.20
N SER A 269 3.34 23.90 -17.14
CA SER A 269 3.22 22.79 -18.10
C SER A 269 3.58 21.46 -17.45
N TRP A 270 2.93 20.38 -17.88
CA TRP A 270 3.32 19.02 -17.51
C TRP A 270 4.74 18.71 -18.00
N ASP A 271 5.58 18.20 -17.11
CA ASP A 271 6.95 17.78 -17.41
C ASP A 271 7.09 16.27 -17.17
N PRO A 272 7.14 15.45 -18.24
CA PRO A 272 7.29 14.00 -18.11
C PRO A 272 8.55 13.56 -17.38
N ALA A 273 9.62 14.38 -17.37
CA ALA A 273 10.86 14.05 -16.68
C ALA A 273 10.77 14.20 -15.15
N ARG A 274 9.68 14.80 -14.64
CA ARG A 274 9.38 14.92 -13.20
C ARG A 274 8.41 13.85 -12.70
N ALA A 275 7.72 13.17 -13.60
CA ALA A 275 6.91 12.02 -13.27
C ALA A 275 7.83 10.86 -12.85
N PRO A 276 7.36 9.98 -11.94
CA PRO A 276 8.12 8.81 -11.51
C PRO A 276 8.37 7.82 -12.66
#